data_AF-A0A6P0YZ82-F1
#
_entry.id   AF-A0A6P0YZ82-F1
#
_cell.length_a   1.000
_cell.length_b   1.000
_cell.length_c   1.000
_cell.angle_alpha   90.00
_cell.angle_beta   90.00
_cell.angle_gamma   90.00
#
_symmetry.space_group_name_H-M   'P 1'
#
loop_
_entity.id
_entity.type
_entity.pdbx_description
1 polymer ?
#
loop_
_entity_poly.entity_id
_entity_poly.type
_entity_poly.pdbx_seq_one_letter_code
_entity_poly.pdbx_strand_id
1 'polypeptide(L)'
;QGAIINPEWRSRRIDFQPYPFPSYTTELVGALQQTLIGENVDFLHALNPQDIGSDLVDDSFVKKALQYVGGPQSFGLSLDLARQEYILL
;
A
#
# COMPACT_ATOMS: atom_id res chain seq x y z
N GLN A 1 -22.34 11.59 15.79
CA GLN A 1 -22.41 12.32 14.50
C GLN A 1 -21.30 11.79 13.62
N GLY A 2 -21.61 11.39 12.38
CA GLY A 2 -20.61 10.88 11.43
C GLY A 2 -20.01 11.99 10.56
N ALA A 3 -18.91 11.70 9.87
CA ALA A 3 -18.20 12.67 9.02
C ALA A 3 -18.91 13.00 7.69
N ILE A 4 -20.01 12.31 7.35
CA ILE A 4 -20.75 12.50 6.10
C ILE A 4 -22.02 13.31 6.39
N ILE A 5 -22.08 14.53 5.85
CA ILE A 5 -23.21 15.45 6.00
C ILE A 5 -24.13 15.41 4.77
N ASN A 6 -23.56 15.23 3.57
CA ASN A 6 -24.26 15.23 2.28
C ASN A 6 -24.01 13.91 1.52
N PRO A 7 -24.68 12.80 1.88
CA PRO A 7 -24.42 11.48 1.30
C PRO A 7 -24.71 11.40 -0.21
N GLU A 8 -25.54 12.29 -0.75
CA GLU A 8 -25.91 12.36 -2.16
C GLU A 8 -24.78 12.85 -3.08
N TRP A 9 -23.75 13.50 -2.54
CA TRP A 9 -22.62 13.99 -3.33
C TRP A 9 -21.73 12.86 -3.85
N ARG A 10 -21.87 11.64 -3.32
CA ARG A 10 -21.09 10.44 -3.72
C ARG A 10 -19.58 10.71 -3.78
N SER A 11 -19.09 11.64 -2.98
CA SER A 11 -17.67 12.00 -2.95
C SER A 11 -16.86 10.77 -2.57
N ARG A 12 -16.09 10.25 -3.53
CA ARG A 12 -15.12 9.18 -3.26
C ARG A 12 -14.10 9.78 -2.30
N ARG A 13 -14.09 9.29 -1.05
CA ARG A 13 -13.07 9.71 -0.10
C ARG A 13 -11.75 9.06 -0.54
N ILE A 14 -10.64 9.65 -0.12
CA ILE A 14 -9.37 8.93 -0.15
C ILE A 14 -9.58 7.73 0.77
N ASP A 15 -9.81 6.57 0.16
CA ASP A 15 -10.09 5.34 0.89
C ASP A 15 -8.79 4.86 1.50
N PHE A 16 -8.77 4.74 2.83
CA PHE A 16 -7.68 4.07 3.52
C PHE A 16 -7.91 2.57 3.41
N GLN A 17 -7.18 1.91 2.51
CA GLN A 17 -7.12 0.46 2.54
C GLN A 17 -6.27 0.04 3.74
N PRO A 18 -6.78 -0.85 4.61
CA PRO A 18 -6.13 -1.15 5.88
C PRO A 18 -4.87 -2.00 5.74
N TYR A 19 -4.59 -2.56 4.56
CA TYR A 19 -3.49 -3.49 4.34
C TYR A 19 -2.36 -2.88 3.49
N PRO A 20 -1.11 -2.88 4.00
CA PRO A 20 0.05 -2.41 3.25
C PRO A 20 0.52 -3.50 2.29
N PHE A 21 -0.02 -3.53 1.07
CA PHE A 21 0.37 -4.51 0.06
C PHE A 21 1.87 -4.42 -0.27
N PRO A 22 2.66 -5.50 -0.10
CA PRO A 22 4.10 -5.48 -0.39
C PRO A 22 4.43 -5.08 -1.83
N SER A 23 3.56 -5.46 -2.77
CA SER A 23 3.64 -5.10 -4.19
C SER A 23 3.80 -3.60 -4.41
N TYR A 24 3.17 -2.77 -3.57
CA TYR A 24 3.24 -1.33 -3.72
C TYR A 24 4.64 -0.81 -3.46
N THR A 25 5.28 -1.27 -2.37
CA THR A 25 6.66 -0.88 -2.06
C THR A 25 7.62 -1.37 -3.13
N THR A 26 7.42 -2.59 -3.66
CA THR A 26 8.21 -3.13 -4.77
C THR A 26 8.13 -2.24 -6.01
N GLU A 27 6.93 -1.92 -6.49
CA GLU A 27 6.76 -1.05 -7.66
C GLU A 27 7.26 0.37 -7.40
N LEU A 28 7.05 0.90 -6.19
CA LEU A 28 7.51 2.24 -5.81
C LEU A 28 9.03 2.33 -5.88
N VAL A 29 9.76 1.36 -5.32
CA VAL A 29 11.23 1.35 -5.38
C VAL A 29 11.71 1.22 -6.83
N GLY A 30 11.07 0.36 -7.64
CA GLY A 30 11.38 0.25 -9.06
C GLY A 30 11.17 1.55 -9.83
N ALA A 31 10.09 2.28 -9.52
CA ALA A 31 9.81 3.59 -10.10
C ALA A 31 10.81 4.67 -9.66
N LEU A 32 11.16 4.69 -8.36
CA LEU A 32 12.14 5.62 -7.82
C LEU A 32 13.54 5.41 -8.41
N GLN A 33 13.94 4.16 -8.67
CA GLN A 33 15.22 3.83 -9.32
C GLN A 33 15.31 4.34 -10.77
N GLN A 34 14.16 4.57 -11.43
CA GLN A 34 14.09 5.11 -12.79
C GLN A 34 13.84 6.62 -12.84
N THR A 35 13.46 7.21 -11.70
CA THR A 35 13.20 8.64 -11.59
C THR A 35 14.51 9.40 -11.56
N LEU A 36 14.64 10.45 -12.38
CA LEU A 36 15.76 11.38 -12.29
C LEU A 36 15.64 12.19 -10.99
N ILE A 37 16.53 11.96 -10.05
CA ILE A 37 16.61 12.67 -8.77
C ILE A 37 17.89 13.49 -8.76
N GLY A 38 17.78 14.79 -8.45
CA GLY A 38 18.91 15.72 -8.50
C GLY A 38 19.94 15.58 -7.37
N GLU A 39 19.62 14.77 -6.36
CA GLU A 39 20.45 14.50 -5.17
C GLU A 39 21.08 13.10 -5.26
N ASN A 40 22.03 12.80 -4.36
CA ASN A 40 22.60 11.45 -4.28
C ASN A 40 21.54 10.45 -3.77
N VAL A 41 21.25 9.45 -4.61
CA VAL A 41 20.32 8.36 -4.31
C VAL A 41 20.97 6.99 -4.53
N ASP A 42 22.28 6.88 -4.35
CA ASP A 42 23.02 5.63 -4.58
C ASP A 42 22.47 4.47 -3.73
N PHE A 43 21.93 4.79 -2.55
CA PHE A 43 21.27 3.81 -1.69
C PHE A 43 20.06 3.15 -2.38
N LEU A 44 19.28 3.87 -3.20
CA LEU A 44 18.14 3.30 -3.92
C LEU A 44 18.60 2.21 -4.90
N HIS A 45 19.74 2.41 -5.55
CA HIS A 45 20.30 1.44 -6.50
C HIS A 45 20.87 0.19 -5.81
N ALA A 46 21.16 0.26 -4.51
CA ALA A 46 21.60 -0.88 -3.71
C ALA A 46 20.43 -1.74 -3.18
N LEU A 47 19.18 -1.25 -3.27
CA LEU A 47 18.01 -2.00 -2.80
C LEU A 47 17.58 -3.07 -3.79
N ASN A 48 17.23 -4.25 -3.29
CA ASN A 48 16.42 -5.22 -4.03
C ASN A 48 14.92 -4.90 -3.81
N PRO A 49 14.16 -4.52 -4.85
CA PRO A 49 12.74 -4.19 -4.71
C PRO A 49 11.86 -5.32 -4.16
N GLN A 50 12.29 -6.58 -4.30
CA GLN A 50 11.52 -7.73 -3.81
C GLN A 50 11.63 -7.93 -2.29
N ASP A 51 12.72 -7.46 -1.67
CA ASP A 51 13.02 -7.75 -0.25
C ASP A 51 12.62 -6.57 0.65
N ILE A 52 12.69 -5.34 0.12
CA ILE A 52 12.52 -4.10 0.89
C ILE A 52 11.11 -3.95 1.49
N GLY A 53 10.09 -4.54 0.86
CA GLY A 53 8.72 -4.51 1.37
C GLY A 53 8.62 -5.13 2.77
N SER A 54 9.22 -6.31 2.96
CA SER A 54 9.24 -7.00 4.26
C SER A 54 10.22 -6.38 5.26
N ASP A 55 11.29 -5.74 4.79
CA ASP A 55 12.26 -5.08 5.68
C ASP A 55 11.68 -3.83 6.35
N LEU A 56 10.78 -3.12 5.65
CA LEU A 56 10.18 -1.87 6.13
C LEU A 56 8.84 -2.06 6.84
N VAL A 57 8.11 -3.12 6.51
CA VAL A 57 6.72 -3.29 6.95
C VAL A 57 6.53 -4.64 7.64
N ASP A 58 6.29 -4.58 8.95
CA ASP A 58 5.73 -5.71 9.70
C ASP A 58 4.20 -5.72 9.55
N ASP A 59 3.72 -6.51 8.59
CA ASP A 59 2.29 -6.64 8.31
C ASP A 59 1.53 -7.55 9.31
N SER A 60 2.23 -8.17 10.27
CA SER A 60 1.64 -9.17 11.16
C SER A 60 0.59 -8.57 12.09
N PHE A 61 0.80 -7.33 12.56
CA PHE A 61 -0.18 -6.60 13.38
C PHE A 61 -1.44 -6.26 12.60
N VAL A 62 -1.28 -5.87 11.34
CA VAL A 62 -2.39 -5.57 10.45
C VAL A 62 -3.19 -6.82 10.13
N LYS A 63 -2.53 -7.94 9.81
CA LYS A 63 -3.19 -9.24 9.59
C LYS A 63 -4.00 -9.68 10.81
N LYS A 64 -3.44 -9.55 12.02
CA LYS A 64 -4.17 -9.85 13.27
C LYS A 64 -5.38 -8.93 13.46
N ALA A 65 -5.23 -7.64 13.21
CA ALA A 65 -6.34 -6.68 13.31
C ALA A 65 -7.45 -7.00 12.29
N LEU A 66 -7.09 -7.30 11.04
CA LEU A 66 -8.03 -7.72 10.00
C LEU A 66 -8.83 -8.95 10.45
N GLN A 67 -8.16 -9.98 10.96
CA GLN A 67 -8.84 -11.17 11.48
C GLN A 67 -9.83 -10.85 12.60
N TYR A 68 -9.46 -9.96 13.52
CA TYR A 68 -10.32 -9.55 14.64
C TYR A 68 -11.62 -8.85 14.19
N VAL A 69 -11.60 -8.13 13.06
CA VAL A 69 -12.76 -7.36 12.56
C VAL A 69 -13.51 -8.06 11.41
N GLY A 70 -13.35 -9.38 11.27
CA GLY A 70 -14.09 -10.20 10.29
C GLY A 70 -13.36 -10.49 8.99
N GLY A 71 -12.07 -10.17 8.91
CA GLY A 71 -11.18 -10.52 7.80
C GLY A 71 -11.06 -9.45 6.70
N PRO A 72 -10.23 -9.70 5.67
CA PRO A 72 -10.00 -8.78 4.55
C PRO A 72 -11.28 -8.30 3.85
N GLN A 73 -12.28 -9.18 3.74
CA GLN A 73 -13.52 -8.90 3.01
C GLN A 73 -14.40 -7.85 3.68
N SER A 74 -14.27 -7.63 5.00
CA SER A 74 -14.92 -6.50 5.70
C SER A 74 -14.52 -5.14 5.11
N PHE A 75 -13.40 -5.09 4.40
CA PHE A 75 -12.87 -3.91 3.72
C PHE A 75 -12.85 -4.06 2.19
N GLY A 76 -13.53 -5.07 1.63
CA GLY A 76 -13.55 -5.33 0.19
C GLY A 76 -12.21 -5.82 -0.38
N LEU A 77 -11.32 -6.35 0.46
CA LEU A 77 -10.03 -6.90 0.03
C LEU A 77 -10.14 -8.39 -0.32
N SER A 78 -9.25 -8.86 -1.19
CA SER A 78 -9.09 -10.29 -1.49
C SER A 78 -8.57 -11.05 -0.27
N LEU A 79 -8.93 -12.34 -0.18
CA LEU A 79 -8.49 -13.25 0.88
C LEU A 79 -7.00 -13.53 0.87
N ASP A 80 -6.40 -13.59 -0.32
CA ASP A 80 -4.97 -13.83 -0.50
C ASP A 80 -4.13 -12.58 -0.18
N LEU A 81 -4.78 -11.43 0.03
CA LEU A 81 -4.14 -10.14 0.24
C LEU A 81 -3.09 -9.84 -0.85
N ALA A 82 -3.36 -10.28 -2.07
CA ALA A 82 -2.57 -9.95 -3.24
C ALA A 82 -3.19 -8.75 -3.99
N ARG A 83 -2.32 -7.89 -4.50
CA ARG A 83 -2.69 -6.78 -5.38
C ARG A 83 -1.62 -6.63 -6.43
N GLN A 84 -2.03 -6.32 -7.64
CA GLN A 84 -1.11 -5.93 -8.70
C GLN A 84 -1.07 -4.41 -8.77
N GLU A 85 0.12 -3.87 -8.93
CA GLU A 85 0.41 -2.45 -8.90
C GLU A 85 0.99 -2.04 -10.23
N TYR A 86 0.72 -0.80 -10.63
CA TYR A 86 1.30 -0.19 -11.82
C TYR A 86 1.58 1.27 -11.51
N ILE A 87 2.85 1.65 -11.50
CA ILE A 87 3.28 3.04 -11.39
C ILE A 87 3.79 3.46 -12.77
N LEU A 88 3.12 4.44 -13.36
CA LEU A 88 3.52 5.02 -14.64
C LEU A 88 4.43 6.21 -14.37
N LEU A 89 5.60 6.22 -15.02
CA LEU A 89 6.59 7.30 -14.97
C LEU A 89 6.37 8.32 -16.09
#